data_AF-A0A4Q9BB57-F1
#
_entry.id   AF-A0A4Q9BB57-F1
#
_cell.length_a   1.000
_cell.length_b   1.000
_cell.length_c   1.000
_cell.angle_alpha   90.00
_cell.angle_beta   90.00
_cell.angle_gamma   90.00
#
_symmetry.space_group_name_H-M   'P 1'
#
loop_
_entity.id
_entity.type
_entity.pdbx_description
1 polymer ?
#
loop_
_entity_poly.entity_id
_entity_poly.type
_entity_poly.pdbx_seq_one_letter_code
_entity_poly.pdbx_strand_id
1 'polypeptide(L)'
;MIRVFIVALASVFILNSCEKTSAEIEGEVRELWLQNLQKEQVTGVSVLDVSLVQKSDSLYTGILKTKEPEGTFLYNLEVTRAGDQLSYEVIGDGIPTDGRNTHEPDDQPVVTDSL
;
A
#
# COMPACT_ATOMS: atom_id res chain seq x y z
N MET A 1 -56.72 0.75 30.12
CA MET A 1 -56.04 0.01 31.20
C MET A 1 -54.98 -0.88 30.58
N ILE A 2 -53.78 -0.87 31.16
CA ILE A 2 -52.66 -1.83 30.99
C ILE A 2 -52.01 -1.83 29.59
N ARG A 3 -50.88 -1.16 29.35
CA ARG A 3 -49.53 -1.17 29.97
C ARG A 3 -48.56 -2.04 29.17
N VAL A 4 -47.59 -1.34 28.60
CA VAL A 4 -46.18 -1.76 28.43
C VAL A 4 -45.96 -2.92 27.45
N PHE A 5 -45.87 -2.58 26.16
CA PHE A 5 -45.01 -3.29 25.21
C PHE A 5 -43.73 -2.45 25.02
N ILE A 6 -42.94 -2.35 26.09
CA ILE A 6 -41.53 -1.96 26.01
C ILE A 6 -40.76 -3.20 26.46
N VAL A 7 -40.69 -4.20 25.58
CA VAL A 7 -39.68 -5.25 25.72
C VAL A 7 -38.49 -4.76 24.93
N ALA A 8 -37.62 -4.09 25.68
CA ALA A 8 -36.19 -3.99 25.51
C ALA A 8 -35.60 -4.78 24.34
N LEU A 9 -35.64 -4.21 23.14
CA LEU A 9 -34.51 -4.29 22.23
C LEU A 9 -33.62 -3.10 22.58
N ALA A 10 -33.04 -3.17 23.79
CA ALA A 10 -31.76 -2.55 24.04
C ALA A 10 -30.76 -3.32 23.17
N SER A 11 -30.78 -3.01 21.87
CA SER A 11 -29.67 -3.27 20.98
C SER A 11 -28.53 -2.47 21.57
N VAL A 12 -27.80 -3.11 22.47
CA VAL A 12 -26.46 -2.70 22.84
C VAL A 12 -25.67 -2.86 21.56
N PHE A 13 -25.77 -1.86 20.68
CA PHE A 13 -24.72 -1.55 19.72
C PHE A 13 -23.53 -1.20 20.60
N ILE A 14 -22.83 -2.24 21.06
CA ILE A 14 -21.44 -2.13 21.40
C ILE A 14 -20.81 -1.72 20.09
N LEU A 15 -20.71 -0.40 19.88
CA LEU A 15 -19.76 0.18 18.95
C LEU A 15 -18.40 -0.23 19.48
N ASN A 16 -18.01 -1.48 19.21
CA ASN A 16 -16.62 -1.84 19.10
C ASN A 16 -16.13 -0.93 17.99
N SER A 17 -15.59 0.23 18.37
CA SER A 17 -14.65 0.91 17.51
C SER A 17 -13.48 -0.05 17.42
N CYS A 18 -13.61 -1.00 16.50
CA CYS A 18 -12.56 -1.89 16.09
C CYS A 18 -11.62 -1.00 15.29
N GLU A 19 -10.77 -0.28 16.01
CA GLU A 19 -9.67 0.43 15.40
C GLU A 19 -8.79 -0.65 14.78
N LYS A 20 -8.89 -0.81 13.45
CA LYS A 20 -8.02 -1.70 12.69
C LYS A 20 -6.58 -1.33 13.02
N THR A 21 -5.82 -2.32 13.44
CA THR A 21 -4.40 -2.18 13.70
C THR A 21 -3.65 -1.92 12.40
N SER A 22 -2.48 -1.29 12.46
CA SER A 22 -1.66 -1.03 11.27
C SER A 22 -1.35 -2.29 10.46
N ALA A 23 -1.17 -3.43 11.12
CA ALA A 23 -0.93 -4.73 10.46
C ALA A 23 -2.15 -5.23 9.67
N GLU A 24 -3.37 -4.98 10.15
CA GLU A 24 -4.59 -5.30 9.40
C GLU A 24 -4.72 -4.43 8.16
N ILE A 25 -4.36 -3.15 8.28
CA ILE A 25 -4.38 -2.20 7.15
C ILE A 25 -3.31 -2.58 6.11
N GLU A 26 -2.11 -2.97 6.53
CA GLU A 26 -1.06 -3.50 5.64
C GLU A 26 -1.55 -4.74 4.87
N GLY A 27 -2.24 -5.65 5.55
CA GLY A 27 -2.85 -6.83 4.95
C GLY A 27 -3.90 -6.46 3.89
N GLU A 28 -4.81 -5.54 4.21
CA GLU A 28 -5.84 -5.09 3.26
C GLU A 28 -5.25 -4.37 2.05
N VAL A 29 -4.24 -3.51 2.24
CA VAL A 29 -3.55 -2.83 1.13
C VAL A 29 -2.85 -3.85 0.22
N ARG A 30 -2.24 -4.89 0.79
CA ARG A 30 -1.66 -5.99 0.01
C ARG A 30 -2.73 -6.72 -0.81
N GLU A 31 -3.88 -7.02 -0.22
CA GLU A 31 -4.98 -7.69 -0.93
C GLU A 31 -5.54 -6.82 -2.05
N LEU A 32 -5.79 -5.54 -1.79
CA LEU A 32 -6.24 -4.58 -2.80
C LEU A 32 -5.24 -4.49 -3.97
N TRP A 33 -3.94 -4.47 -3.67
CA TRP A 33 -2.91 -4.48 -4.70
C TRP A 33 -2.98 -5.74 -5.57
N LEU A 34 -3.05 -6.93 -4.96
CA LEU A 34 -3.14 -8.19 -5.69
C LEU A 34 -4.42 -8.28 -6.53
N GLN A 35 -5.55 -7.79 -6.01
CA GLN A 35 -6.80 -7.70 -6.77
C GLN A 35 -6.68 -6.77 -7.98
N ASN A 36 -6.01 -5.62 -7.82
CA ASN A 36 -5.77 -4.69 -8.91
C ASN A 36 -4.85 -5.29 -9.98
N LEU A 37 -3.77 -5.96 -9.59
CA LEU A 37 -2.90 -6.68 -10.53
C LEU A 37 -3.68 -7.75 -11.33
N GLN A 38 -4.56 -8.51 -10.65
CA GLN A 38 -5.41 -9.49 -11.32
C GLN A 38 -6.40 -8.84 -12.29
N LYS A 39 -7.02 -7.73 -11.88
CA LYS A 39 -7.96 -6.97 -12.71
C LYS A 39 -7.29 -6.39 -13.95
N GLU A 40 -6.06 -5.92 -13.82
CA GLU A 40 -5.26 -5.37 -14.91
C GLU A 40 -4.52 -6.44 -15.72
N GLN A 41 -4.69 -7.73 -15.37
CA GLN A 41 -4.01 -8.88 -15.98
C GLN A 41 -2.47 -8.76 -15.96
N VAL A 42 -1.94 -8.07 -14.95
CA VAL A 42 -0.50 -7.89 -14.74
C VAL A 42 0.06 -9.19 -14.14
N THR A 43 0.87 -9.90 -14.92
CA THR A 43 1.51 -11.15 -14.51
C THR A 43 2.97 -10.93 -14.13
N GLY A 44 3.49 -11.71 -13.19
CA GLY A 44 4.91 -11.69 -12.81
C GLY A 44 5.26 -10.67 -11.71
N VAL A 45 4.29 -9.91 -11.21
CA VAL A 45 4.44 -9.03 -10.05
C VAL A 45 3.97 -9.76 -8.79
N SER A 46 4.82 -9.81 -7.76
CA SER A 46 4.52 -10.39 -6.46
C SER A 46 4.80 -9.37 -5.36
N VAL A 47 3.91 -9.25 -4.38
CA VAL A 47 4.15 -8.39 -3.22
C VAL A 47 5.04 -9.12 -2.21
N LEU A 48 6.21 -8.55 -1.93
CA LEU A 48 7.17 -9.06 -0.96
C LEU A 48 6.90 -8.53 0.45
N ASP A 49 6.68 -7.22 0.56
CA ASP A 49 6.49 -6.55 1.84
C ASP A 49 5.61 -5.30 1.68
N VAL A 50 4.83 -5.00 2.72
CA VAL A 50 4.06 -3.76 2.83
C VAL A 50 4.33 -3.24 4.23
N SER A 51 4.95 -2.06 4.31
CA SER A 51 5.26 -1.41 5.58
C SER A 51 4.58 -0.05 5.61
N LEU A 52 3.61 0.16 6.50
CA LEU A 52 2.86 1.39 6.63
C LEU A 52 3.14 2.10 7.97
N VAL A 53 3.29 3.42 7.90
CA VAL A 53 3.44 4.28 9.07
C VAL A 53 2.24 5.22 9.11
N GLN A 54 1.50 5.17 10.22
CA GLN A 54 0.38 6.09 10.44
C GLN A 54 0.90 7.53 10.59
N LYS A 55 0.35 8.44 9.79
CA LYS A 55 0.63 9.88 9.86
C LYS A 55 -0.48 10.63 10.57
N SER A 56 -1.73 10.19 10.42
CA SER A 56 -2.90 10.72 11.12
C SER A 56 -3.98 9.65 11.24
N ASP A 57 -5.09 9.96 11.89
CA ASP A 57 -6.22 9.04 12.11
C ASP A 57 -6.75 8.40 10.81
N SER A 58 -6.58 9.09 9.67
CA SER A 58 -7.07 8.66 8.36
C SER A 58 -5.98 8.48 7.31
N LEU A 59 -4.71 8.73 7.63
CA LEU A 59 -3.62 8.75 6.65
C LEU A 59 -2.46 7.86 7.10
N TYR A 60 -2.04 6.98 6.22
CA TYR A 60 -0.85 6.15 6.37
C TYR A 60 0.05 6.40 5.17
N THR A 61 1.35 6.44 5.41
CA THR A 61 2.36 6.50 4.35
C THR A 61 3.27 5.32 4.52
N GLY A 62 3.70 4.70 3.44
CA GLY A 62 4.54 3.52 3.57
C GLY A 62 5.25 3.14 2.29
N ILE A 63 5.82 1.95 2.34
CA ILE A 63 6.59 1.38 1.25
C ILE A 63 5.99 0.03 0.89
N LEU A 64 5.73 -0.15 -0.39
CA LEU A 64 5.39 -1.44 -0.99
C LEU A 64 6.62 -1.97 -1.71
N LYS A 65 7.05 -3.17 -1.32
CA LYS A 65 8.12 -3.89 -2.00
C LYS A 65 7.52 -4.96 -2.89
N THR A 66 7.84 -4.91 -4.18
CA THR A 66 7.40 -5.92 -5.15
C THR A 66 8.60 -6.67 -5.72
N LYS A 67 8.35 -7.91 -6.15
CA LYS A 67 9.21 -8.66 -7.05
C LYS A 67 8.54 -8.71 -8.40
N GLU A 68 9.21 -8.18 -9.41
CA GLU A 68 8.76 -8.10 -10.79
C GLU A 68 9.74 -8.87 -11.68
N PRO A 69 9.41 -9.14 -12.96
CA PRO A 69 10.31 -9.84 -13.87
C PRO A 69 11.66 -9.14 -14.04
N GLU A 70 11.65 -7.80 -14.04
CA GLU A 70 12.82 -6.95 -14.24
C GLU A 70 13.70 -6.81 -12.99
N GLY A 71 13.16 -7.12 -11.81
CA GLY A 71 13.88 -6.88 -10.55
C GLY A 71 12.95 -6.67 -9.37
N THR A 72 13.54 -6.18 -8.29
CA THR A 72 12.81 -5.82 -7.08
C THR A 72 12.60 -4.31 -7.04
N PHE A 73 11.37 -3.86 -6.78
CA PHE A 73 11.02 -2.44 -6.78
C PHE A 73 10.41 -2.02 -5.44
N LEU A 74 10.64 -0.75 -5.08
CA LEU A 74 9.98 -0.08 -3.96
C LEU A 74 9.07 1.02 -4.49
N TYR A 75 7.84 1.02 -4.02
CA TYR A 75 6.85 2.04 -4.31
C TYR A 75 6.49 2.77 -3.03
N ASN A 76 6.49 4.11 -3.07
CA ASN A 76 5.94 4.87 -1.97
C ASN A 76 4.41 4.80 -2.05
N LEU A 77 3.77 4.47 -0.94
CA LEU A 77 2.33 4.40 -0.83
C LEU A 77 1.81 5.51 0.06
N GLU A 78 0.73 6.13 -0.37
CA GLU A 78 -0.17 6.89 0.49
C GLU A 78 -1.49 6.13 0.60
N VAL A 79 -1.93 5.83 1.81
CA VAL A 79 -3.14 5.07 2.09
C VAL A 79 -4.07 5.93 2.93
N THR A 80 -5.25 6.21 2.38
CA THR A 80 -6.29 6.97 3.04
C THR A 80 -7.42 6.05 3.50
N ARG A 81 -7.77 6.16 4.79
CA ARG A 81 -8.88 5.45 5.42
C ARG A 81 -10.08 6.39 5.59
N ALA A 82 -11.20 6.01 4.99
CA ALA A 82 -12.49 6.69 5.16
C ALA A 82 -13.50 5.73 5.80
N GLY A 83 -13.58 5.73 7.13
CA GLY A 83 -14.40 4.78 7.88
C GLY A 83 -13.87 3.35 7.74
N ASP A 84 -14.64 2.49 7.08
CA ASP A 84 -14.25 1.09 6.79
C ASP A 84 -13.59 0.93 5.42
N GLN A 85 -13.59 1.96 4.58
CA GLN A 85 -12.99 1.89 3.25
C GLN A 85 -11.54 2.34 3.27
N LEU A 86 -10.67 1.54 2.64
CA LEU A 86 -9.28 1.88 2.36
C LEU A 86 -9.10 2.22 0.88
N SER A 87 -8.29 3.23 0.63
CA SER A 87 -7.83 3.61 -0.70
C SER A 87 -6.32 3.80 -0.64
N TYR A 88 -5.61 3.42 -1.69
CA TYR A 88 -4.17 3.60 -1.77
C TYR A 88 -3.81 4.31 -3.07
N GLU A 89 -2.73 5.08 -3.02
CA GLU A 89 -2.12 5.76 -4.14
C GLU A 89 -0.62 5.50 -4.14
N VAL A 90 -0.06 5.26 -5.32
CA VAL A 90 1.39 5.12 -5.52
C VAL A 90 1.95 6.50 -5.81
N ILE A 91 2.89 6.94 -4.98
CA ILE A 91 3.52 8.25 -5.10
C ILE A 91 4.85 8.11 -5.84
N GLY A 92 4.83 8.50 -7.12
CA GLY A 92 6.00 8.49 -8.00
C GLY A 92 6.28 7.13 -8.65
N ASP A 93 7.45 7.03 -9.28
CA ASP A 93 7.88 5.82 -9.99
C ASP A 93 8.50 4.78 -9.04
N GLY A 94 8.47 3.51 -9.46
CA GLY A 94 9.08 2.40 -8.74
C GLY A 94 10.60 2.54 -8.68
N ILE A 95 11.15 2.48 -7.46
CA ILE A 95 12.59 2.60 -7.21
C ILE A 95 13.20 1.19 -7.27
N PRO A 96 14.07 0.89 -8.26
CA PRO A 96 14.73 -0.42 -8.34
C PRO A 96 15.69 -0.59 -7.17
N THR A 97 15.58 -1.70 -6.42
CA THR A 97 16.50 -1.98 -5.30
C THR A 97 17.75 -2.74 -5.72
N ASP A 98 17.77 -3.26 -6.95
CA ASP A 98 18.86 -4.08 -7.48
C ASP A 98 20.08 -3.25 -7.96
N GLY A 99 20.25 -2.02 -7.45
CA GLY A 99 21.44 -1.19 -7.69
C GLY A 99 21.57 -0.59 -9.09
N ARG A 100 20.67 -0.90 -10.04
CA ARG A 100 20.58 -0.23 -11.34
C ARG A 100 19.79 1.08 -11.23
N ASN A 101 20.39 2.10 -10.62
CA ASN A 101 20.08 3.46 -11.00
C ASN A 101 20.59 3.65 -12.44
N THR A 102 19.72 3.54 -13.45
CA THR A 102 20.05 3.88 -14.85
C THR A 102 20.07 5.41 -15.04
N HIS A 103 20.86 6.09 -14.23
CA HIS A 103 21.35 7.41 -14.56
C HIS A 103 22.87 7.33 -14.57
N GLU A 104 23.40 6.60 -15.55
CA GLU A 104 24.71 6.93 -16.11
C GLU A 104 24.47 8.18 -16.97
N PRO A 105 24.88 9.39 -16.56
CA PRO A 105 25.21 10.39 -17.54
C PRO A 105 26.40 9.84 -18.33
N ASP A 106 26.16 9.57 -19.61
CA ASP A 106 27.11 9.09 -20.62
C ASP A 106 28.15 10.18 -20.96
N ASP A 107 28.80 10.75 -19.92
CA ASP A 107 29.82 11.78 -20.02
C ASP A 107 31.16 11.22 -19.53
N GLN A 108 31.61 10.13 -20.16
CA GLN A 108 33.03 9.86 -20.25
C GLN A 108 33.54 10.47 -21.56
N PRO A 109 34.34 11.54 -21.56
CA PRO A 109 35.16 11.81 -22.73
C PRO A 109 36.12 10.63 -22.85
N VAL A 110 35.96 9.84 -23.91
CA VAL A 110 36.98 8.92 -24.40
C VAL A 110 38.26 9.74 -24.52
N VAL A 111 39.20 9.52 -23.60
CA VAL A 111 40.57 9.95 -23.80
C VAL A 111 41.10 9.04 -24.90
N THR A 112 40.98 9.50 -26.13
CA THR A 112 41.59 8.86 -27.28
C THR A 112 43.09 8.83 -27.04
N ASP A 113 43.61 7.62 -26.94
CA ASP A 113 45.04 7.32 -26.98
C ASP A 113 45.68 8.05 -28.18
N SER A 114 46.78 8.76 -27.95
CA SER A 114 47.58 9.34 -29.02
C SER A 114 49.05 9.40 -28.59
N LEU A 115 49.76 8.34 -28.99
CA LEU A 115 51.17 8.26 -29.44
C LEU A 115 52.29 8.77 -28.51
#